data_AF-A0A949QY27-F1
#
_entry.id   AF-A0A949QY27-F1
#
_cell.length_a   1.000
_cell.length_b   1.000
_cell.length_c   1.000
_cell.angle_alpha   90.00
_cell.angle_beta   90.00
_cell.angle_gamma   90.00
#
_symmetry.space_group_name_H-M   'P 1'
#
loop_
_entity.id
_entity.type
_entity.pdbx_description
1 polymer ?
#
loop_
_entity_poly.entity_id
_entity_poly.type
_entity_poly.pdbx_seq_one_letter_code
_entity_poly.pdbx_strand_id
1 'polypeptide(L)'
;MKNKFTKFVTAFLAVALALAAVPASPAFAEDENPPQPTNEKLEAAWARAVKTHERLGKAFEDTDGRIAKLQGMIDKAAANGKDVSQLQAALDAYEAALTAARPQYEALGNVIDAHSGFDANGRVTNAEQAKATLKEAGGKMKAIKESMGGTFKALREAIKAFREANKPAEEKSERD
;
A
#
# COMPACT_ATOMS: atom_id res chain seq x y z
N MET A 1 27.39 -20.12 28.61
CA MET A 1 28.18 -19.39 27.59
C MET A 1 28.77 -20.42 26.64
N LYS A 2 28.31 -20.44 25.38
CA LYS A 2 28.76 -21.40 24.36
C LYS A 2 29.35 -20.63 23.17
N ASN A 3 30.44 -21.19 22.70
CA ASN A 3 31.57 -20.53 22.06
C ASN A 3 31.49 -20.51 20.52
N LYS A 4 32.06 -19.44 19.96
CA LYS A 4 33.05 -19.43 18.85
C LYS A 4 32.66 -20.12 17.53
N PHE A 5 32.44 -19.32 16.49
CA PHE A 5 32.60 -19.77 15.11
C PHE A 5 33.63 -18.90 14.38
N THR A 6 34.85 -19.44 14.31
CA THR A 6 35.98 -18.92 13.55
C THR A 6 36.05 -19.64 12.21
N LYS A 7 36.04 -18.85 11.14
CA LYS A 7 36.64 -19.04 9.79
C LYS A 7 36.98 -20.48 9.35
N PHE A 8 36.39 -20.90 8.23
CA PHE A 8 37.08 -21.75 7.23
C PHE A 8 36.65 -21.34 5.81
N VAL A 9 37.61 -20.77 5.08
CA VAL A 9 37.68 -20.80 3.61
C VAL A 9 38.28 -22.15 3.24
N THR A 10 37.72 -22.90 2.28
CA THR A 10 38.48 -23.66 1.25
C THR A 10 37.51 -24.17 0.17
N ALA A 11 37.92 -23.99 -1.09
CA ALA A 11 37.28 -24.43 -2.31
C ALA A 11 37.26 -25.96 -2.48
N PHE A 12 36.31 -26.49 -3.27
CA PHE A 12 36.56 -27.63 -4.14
C PHE A 12 35.71 -27.56 -5.41
N LEU A 13 36.38 -27.92 -6.51
CA LEU A 13 36.03 -27.76 -7.91
C LEU A 13 35.32 -29.01 -8.44
N ALA A 14 34.48 -28.80 -9.46
CA ALA A 14 34.12 -29.69 -10.57
C ALA A 14 33.24 -30.94 -10.32
N VAL A 15 32.03 -30.91 -10.91
CA VAL A 15 31.50 -32.03 -11.69
C VAL A 15 30.96 -31.47 -13.01
N ALA A 16 31.46 -32.03 -14.10
CA ALA A 16 31.09 -31.72 -15.47
C ALA A 16 29.66 -32.21 -15.78
N LEU A 17 28.89 -31.38 -16.48
CA LEU A 17 27.70 -31.82 -17.18
C LEU A 17 27.76 -31.32 -18.62
N ALA A 18 28.32 -32.17 -19.50
CA ALA A 18 28.19 -32.03 -20.93
C ALA A 18 26.90 -32.74 -21.36
N LEU A 19 25.90 -31.99 -21.80
CA LEU A 19 24.74 -32.52 -22.50
C LEU A 19 24.25 -31.51 -23.55
N ALA A 20 24.36 -31.96 -24.79
CA ALA A 20 23.58 -31.57 -25.97
C ALA A 20 23.58 -30.10 -26.40
N ALA A 21 24.45 -29.81 -27.37
CA ALA A 21 24.25 -28.75 -28.34
C ALA A 21 22.96 -29.00 -29.14
N VAL A 22 21.86 -28.39 -28.70
CA VAL A 22 20.80 -27.96 -29.62
C VAL A 22 20.95 -26.45 -29.73
N PRO A 23 21.08 -25.86 -30.92
CA PRO A 23 20.87 -24.44 -31.07
C PRO A 23 19.39 -24.18 -30.76
N ALA A 24 19.06 -24.02 -29.48
CA ALA A 24 17.87 -23.31 -29.09
C ALA A 24 18.15 -21.87 -29.49
N SER A 25 17.88 -21.54 -30.75
CA SER A 25 17.59 -20.17 -31.12
C SER A 25 16.51 -19.73 -30.14
N PRO A 26 16.76 -18.79 -29.24
CA PRO A 26 15.66 -18.19 -28.52
C PRO A 26 14.83 -17.51 -29.60
N ALA A 27 13.71 -18.11 -29.96
CA ALA A 27 12.63 -17.39 -30.60
C ALA A 27 12.09 -16.44 -29.53
N PHE A 28 12.86 -15.37 -29.27
CA PHE A 28 12.26 -14.14 -28.83
C PHE A 28 11.30 -13.79 -29.95
N ALA A 29 10.00 -13.89 -29.68
CA ALA A 29 9.02 -13.18 -30.46
C ALA A 29 9.44 -11.71 -30.37
N GLU A 30 10.13 -11.25 -31.40
CA GLU A 30 10.49 -9.88 -31.66
C GLU A 30 9.20 -9.14 -32.01
N ASP A 31 8.36 -8.94 -30.99
CA ASP A 31 7.50 -7.78 -30.95
C ASP A 31 8.37 -6.66 -30.37
N GLU A 32 9.13 -6.01 -31.25
CA GLU A 32 10.10 -4.94 -30.94
C GLU A 32 9.42 -3.70 -30.32
N ASN A 33 8.10 -3.73 -30.10
CA ASN A 33 7.39 -2.72 -29.34
C ASN A 33 6.14 -3.35 -28.68
N PRO A 34 6.04 -3.41 -27.34
CA PRO A 34 4.78 -3.76 -26.71
C PRO A 34 3.69 -2.82 -27.24
N PRO A 35 2.47 -3.31 -27.55
CA PRO A 35 1.42 -2.50 -28.14
C PRO A 35 1.19 -1.26 -27.26
N GLN A 36 1.44 -0.09 -27.85
CA GLN A 36 1.31 1.19 -27.15
C GLN A 36 -0.12 1.30 -26.61
N PRO A 37 -0.31 1.76 -25.36
CA PRO A 37 -1.64 1.93 -24.81
C PRO A 37 -2.41 2.93 -25.67
N THR A 38 -3.63 2.56 -26.05
CA THR A 38 -4.54 3.44 -26.77
C THR A 38 -4.90 4.65 -25.91
N ASN A 39 -5.29 5.76 -26.54
CA ASN A 39 -5.71 6.97 -25.81
C ASN A 39 -6.83 6.64 -24.81
N GLU A 40 -7.82 5.85 -25.20
CA GLU A 40 -8.89 5.39 -24.30
C GLU A 40 -8.36 4.70 -23.03
N LYS A 41 -7.30 3.89 -23.14
CA LYS A 41 -6.67 3.23 -21.98
C LYS A 41 -5.96 4.24 -21.08
N LEU A 42 -5.32 5.25 -21.66
CA LEU A 42 -4.66 6.33 -20.93
C LEU A 42 -5.69 7.19 -20.19
N GLU A 43 -6.78 7.57 -20.84
CA GLU A 43 -7.90 8.32 -20.24
C GLU A 43 -8.55 7.53 -19.11
N ALA A 44 -8.80 6.23 -19.31
CA ALA A 44 -9.34 5.36 -18.26
C ALA A 44 -8.37 5.22 -17.07
N ALA A 45 -7.06 5.13 -17.33
CA ALA A 45 -6.05 5.10 -16.28
C ALA A 45 -5.98 6.44 -15.52
N TRP A 46 -6.12 7.55 -16.23
CA TRP A 46 -6.16 8.89 -15.65
C TRP A 46 -7.38 9.07 -14.74
N ALA A 47 -8.57 8.72 -15.21
CA ALA A 47 -9.78 8.76 -14.39
C ALA A 47 -9.65 7.93 -13.10
N ARG A 48 -8.98 6.77 -13.18
CA ARG A 48 -8.67 5.94 -11.99
C ARG A 48 -7.67 6.63 -11.07
N ALA A 49 -6.65 7.29 -11.61
CA ALA A 49 -5.65 8.02 -10.84
C ALA A 49 -6.30 9.16 -10.05
N VAL A 50 -7.09 10.00 -10.71
CA VAL A 50 -7.85 11.11 -10.10
C VAL A 50 -8.78 10.59 -8.99
N LYS A 51 -9.62 9.59 -9.30
CA LYS A 51 -10.53 8.99 -8.31
C LYS A 51 -9.79 8.38 -7.11
N THR A 52 -8.60 7.84 -7.33
CA THR A 52 -7.77 7.29 -6.25
C THR A 52 -7.23 8.40 -5.36
N HIS A 53 -6.75 9.49 -5.96
CA HIS A 53 -6.32 10.69 -5.24
C HIS A 53 -7.45 11.28 -4.39
N GLU A 54 -8.65 11.46 -4.94
CA GLU A 54 -9.82 11.95 -4.20
C GLU A 54 -10.18 11.05 -3.00
N ARG A 55 -10.15 9.73 -3.19
CA ARG A 55 -10.44 8.78 -2.10
C ARG A 55 -9.36 8.84 -1.01
N LEU A 56 -8.10 9.02 -1.40
CA LEU A 56 -7.01 9.24 -0.44
C LEU A 56 -7.19 10.57 0.29
N GLY A 57 -7.60 11.64 -0.40
CA GLY A 57 -7.89 12.94 0.21
C GLY A 57 -8.92 12.84 1.33
N LYS A 58 -10.04 12.17 1.09
CA LYS A 58 -11.05 11.90 2.14
C LYS A 58 -10.53 11.07 3.32
N ALA A 59 -9.46 10.31 3.13
CA ALA A 59 -8.78 9.63 4.23
C ALA A 59 -7.90 10.60 5.01
N PHE A 60 -7.13 11.46 4.34
CA PHE A 60 -6.19 12.42 4.94
C PHE A 60 -6.86 13.66 5.56
N GLU A 61 -7.95 14.19 5.00
CA GLU A 61 -8.63 15.42 5.47
C GLU A 61 -9.18 15.32 6.91
N ASP A 62 -9.69 14.15 7.29
CA ASP A 62 -10.31 13.90 8.60
C ASP A 62 -9.48 12.89 9.44
N THR A 63 -8.19 12.77 9.15
CA THR A 63 -7.32 11.82 9.85
C THR A 63 -7.19 12.17 11.34
N ASP A 64 -6.88 13.42 11.67
CA ASP A 64 -6.61 13.82 13.06
C ASP A 64 -7.85 13.67 13.95
N GLY A 65 -9.02 14.05 13.43
CA GLY A 65 -10.30 13.87 14.13
C GLY A 65 -10.64 12.40 14.38
N ARG A 66 -10.36 11.52 13.41
CA ARG A 66 -10.56 10.07 13.57
C ARG A 66 -9.59 9.44 14.55
N ILE A 67 -8.31 9.82 14.51
CA ILE A 67 -7.29 9.35 15.46
C ILE A 67 -7.68 9.79 16.87
N ALA A 68 -8.00 11.06 17.07
CA ALA A 68 -8.43 11.58 18.37
C ALA A 68 -9.68 10.85 18.91
N LYS A 69 -10.65 10.56 18.05
CA LYS A 69 -11.84 9.79 18.43
C LYS A 69 -11.51 8.35 18.83
N LEU A 70 -10.63 7.68 18.09
CA LEU A 70 -10.17 6.32 18.42
C LEU A 70 -9.38 6.31 19.72
N GLN A 71 -8.48 7.27 19.91
CA GLN A 71 -7.73 7.44 21.15
C GLN A 71 -8.69 7.63 22.34
N GLY A 72 -9.67 8.51 22.22
CA GLY A 72 -10.67 8.69 23.29
C GLY A 72 -11.52 7.45 23.58
N MET A 73 -11.71 6.55 22.61
CA MET A 73 -12.35 5.24 22.85
C MET A 73 -11.40 4.28 23.58
N ILE A 74 -10.11 4.28 23.21
CA ILE A 74 -9.06 3.50 23.88
C ILE A 74 -8.91 3.94 25.34
N ASP A 75 -8.83 5.24 25.60
CA ASP A 75 -8.67 5.78 26.95
C ASP A 75 -9.84 5.38 27.85
N LYS A 76 -11.07 5.47 27.32
CA LYS A 76 -12.27 5.01 28.04
C LYS A 76 -12.24 3.51 28.30
N ALA A 77 -11.78 2.71 27.35
CA ALA A 77 -11.66 1.27 27.54
C ALA A 77 -10.61 0.92 28.60
N ALA A 78 -9.45 1.59 28.58
CA ALA A 78 -8.40 1.43 29.57
C ALA A 78 -8.88 1.83 30.97
N ALA A 79 -9.62 2.94 31.10
CA ALA A 79 -10.22 3.38 32.36
C ALA A 79 -11.24 2.37 32.92
N ASN A 80 -11.87 1.57 32.05
CA ASN A 80 -12.75 0.47 32.43
C ASN A 80 -11.99 -0.86 32.67
N GLY A 81 -10.66 -0.82 32.79
CA GLY A 81 -9.82 -1.99 33.06
C GLY A 81 -9.67 -2.97 31.89
N LYS A 82 -10.03 -2.56 30.67
CA LYS A 82 -9.87 -3.40 29.48
C LYS A 82 -8.43 -3.35 28.98
N ASP A 83 -7.91 -4.47 28.50
CA ASP A 83 -6.63 -4.49 27.79
C ASP A 83 -6.79 -3.84 26.41
N VAL A 84 -6.08 -2.73 26.22
CA VAL A 84 -6.06 -1.93 24.99
C VAL A 84 -4.70 -1.94 24.31
N SER A 85 -3.73 -2.69 24.82
CA SER A 85 -2.33 -2.65 24.37
C SER A 85 -2.18 -2.85 22.85
N GLN A 86 -2.86 -3.86 22.30
CA GLN A 86 -2.84 -4.15 20.86
C GLN A 86 -3.55 -3.07 20.04
N LEU A 87 -4.62 -2.49 20.58
CA LEU A 87 -5.40 -1.46 19.90
C LEU A 87 -4.63 -0.14 19.85
N GLN A 88 -3.95 0.23 20.94
CA GLN A 88 -3.06 1.39 20.99
C GLN A 88 -1.89 1.23 20.02
N ALA A 89 -1.19 0.09 20.06
CA ALA A 89 -0.06 -0.15 19.16
C ALA A 89 -0.45 -0.08 17.67
N ALA A 90 -1.65 -0.56 17.33
CA ALA A 90 -2.16 -0.49 15.96
C ALA A 90 -2.53 0.94 15.54
N LEU A 91 -3.03 1.76 16.47
CA LEU A 91 -3.34 3.17 16.22
C LEU A 91 -2.04 3.97 16.03
N ASP A 92 -1.05 3.79 16.90
CA ASP A 92 0.25 4.46 16.81
C ASP A 92 0.95 4.13 15.49
N ALA A 93 0.94 2.86 15.09
CA ALA A 93 1.50 2.43 13.81
C ALA A 93 0.78 3.06 12.61
N TYR A 94 -0.55 3.20 12.70
CA TYR A 94 -1.35 3.85 11.66
C TYR A 94 -1.03 5.35 11.55
N GLU A 95 -0.91 6.06 12.67
CA GLU A 95 -0.54 7.47 12.72
C GLU A 95 0.87 7.74 12.16
N ALA A 96 1.85 6.92 12.54
CA ALA A 96 3.20 7.00 12.01
C ALA A 96 3.23 6.78 10.48
N ALA A 97 2.46 5.80 10.00
CA ALA A 97 2.36 5.50 8.57
C ALA A 97 1.70 6.64 7.77
N LEU A 98 0.66 7.29 8.32
CA LEU A 98 0.03 8.46 7.72
C LEU A 98 1.00 9.63 7.60
N THR A 99 1.78 9.89 8.65
CA THR A 99 2.82 10.92 8.66
C THR A 99 3.86 10.66 7.57
N ALA A 100 4.29 9.41 7.42
CA ALA A 100 5.24 9.02 6.37
C ALA A 100 4.65 9.10 4.94
N ALA A 101 3.35 8.83 4.79
CA ALA A 101 2.67 8.82 3.49
C ALA A 101 2.26 10.22 3.00
N ARG A 102 2.05 11.19 3.91
CA ARG A 102 1.62 12.56 3.61
C ARG A 102 2.41 13.26 2.50
N PRO A 103 3.77 13.31 2.51
CA PRO A 103 4.51 13.98 1.44
C PRO A 103 4.32 13.33 0.07
N GLN A 104 4.08 12.00 0.01
CA GLN A 104 3.82 11.31 -1.24
C GLN A 104 2.39 11.58 -1.76
N TYR A 105 1.44 11.76 -0.85
CA TYR A 105 0.08 12.17 -1.18
C TYR A 105 0.05 13.59 -1.75
N GLU A 106 0.75 14.54 -1.13
CA GLU A 106 0.87 15.92 -1.63
C GLU A 106 1.57 15.95 -3.01
N ALA A 107 2.64 15.17 -3.18
CA ALA A 107 3.31 15.04 -4.47
C ALA A 107 2.41 14.42 -5.55
N LEU A 108 1.54 13.46 -5.18
CA LEU A 108 0.53 12.94 -6.10
C LEU A 108 -0.47 14.02 -6.50
N GLY A 109 -0.92 14.85 -5.55
CA GLY A 109 -1.78 16.00 -5.83
C GLY A 109 -1.19 16.93 -6.90
N ASN A 110 0.09 17.29 -6.76
CA ASN A 110 0.77 18.13 -7.75
C ASN A 110 0.81 17.51 -9.16
N VAL A 111 0.97 16.19 -9.27
CA VAL A 111 0.93 15.49 -10.57
C VAL A 111 -0.48 15.51 -11.16
N ILE A 112 -1.50 15.33 -10.31
CA ILE A 112 -2.91 15.39 -10.71
C ILE A 112 -3.28 16.80 -11.18
N ASP A 113 -2.88 17.83 -10.43
CA ASP A 113 -3.16 19.24 -10.71
C ASP A 113 -2.41 19.76 -11.95
N ALA A 114 -1.26 19.19 -12.29
CA ALA A 114 -0.56 19.52 -13.53
C ALA A 114 -1.21 18.90 -14.77
N HIS A 115 -1.85 17.72 -14.60
CA HIS A 115 -2.56 16.96 -15.63
C HIS A 115 -1.86 16.91 -17.02
N SER A 116 -0.53 16.88 -17.03
CA SER A 116 0.28 16.96 -18.26
C SER A 116 -0.08 15.85 -19.25
N GLY A 117 -0.38 16.25 -20.50
CA GLY A 117 -0.83 15.36 -21.56
C GLY A 117 -2.33 15.03 -21.54
N PHE A 118 -3.09 15.60 -20.60
CA PHE A 118 -4.54 15.52 -20.52
C PHE A 118 -5.18 16.92 -20.57
N ASP A 119 -6.35 17.04 -21.18
CA ASP A 119 -7.17 18.24 -21.07
C ASP A 119 -7.98 18.28 -19.76
N ALA A 120 -8.75 19.35 -19.55
CA ALA A 120 -9.61 19.51 -18.38
C ALA A 120 -10.72 18.46 -18.26
N ASN A 121 -11.07 17.77 -19.36
CA ASN A 121 -12.03 16.68 -19.38
C ASN A 121 -11.36 15.31 -19.18
N GLY A 122 -10.04 15.27 -19.00
CA GLY A 122 -9.26 14.04 -18.88
C GLY A 122 -9.01 13.32 -20.20
N ARG A 123 -9.17 13.98 -21.35
CA ARG A 123 -8.86 13.42 -22.67
C ARG A 123 -7.38 13.60 -23.00
N VAL A 124 -6.81 12.64 -23.73
CA VAL A 124 -5.39 12.70 -24.11
C VAL A 124 -5.18 13.78 -25.17
N THR A 125 -4.36 14.78 -24.84
CA THR A 125 -3.87 15.80 -25.77
C THR A 125 -2.46 15.50 -26.26
N ASN A 126 -1.65 14.85 -25.43
CA ASN A 126 -0.32 14.37 -25.77
C ASN A 126 -0.07 13.01 -25.11
N ALA A 127 0.01 11.96 -25.94
CA ALA A 127 0.10 10.59 -25.46
C ALA A 127 1.43 10.26 -24.76
N GLU A 128 2.55 10.91 -25.11
CA GLU A 128 3.84 10.68 -24.46
C GLU A 128 3.86 11.32 -23.07
N GLN A 129 3.39 12.57 -22.97
CA GLN A 129 3.24 13.25 -21.68
C GLN A 129 2.23 12.52 -20.79
N ALA A 130 1.10 12.07 -21.34
CA ALA A 130 0.10 11.31 -20.59
C ALA A 130 0.68 10.03 -19.98
N LYS A 131 1.53 9.30 -20.72
CA LYS A 131 2.22 8.10 -20.20
C LYS A 131 3.19 8.44 -19.09
N ALA A 132 3.97 9.51 -19.24
CA ALA A 132 4.92 9.96 -18.22
C ALA A 132 4.17 10.35 -16.93
N THR A 133 3.11 11.15 -17.05
CA THR A 133 2.24 11.56 -15.92
C THR A 133 1.64 10.34 -15.22
N LEU A 134 1.10 9.37 -15.96
CA LEU A 134 0.55 8.15 -15.36
C LEU A 134 1.60 7.28 -14.66
N LYS A 135 2.81 7.19 -15.23
CA LYS A 135 3.93 6.47 -14.62
C LYS A 135 4.35 7.13 -13.30
N GLU A 136 4.42 8.46 -13.29
CA GLU A 136 4.74 9.23 -12.10
C GLU A 136 3.66 9.09 -11.03
N ALA A 137 2.39 9.33 -11.39
CA ALA A 137 1.25 9.17 -10.49
C ALA A 137 1.17 7.75 -9.91
N GLY A 138 1.37 6.72 -10.75
CA GLY A 138 1.43 5.32 -10.32
C GLY A 138 2.58 5.05 -9.35
N GLY A 139 3.75 5.65 -9.59
CA GLY A 139 4.89 5.60 -8.67
C GLY A 139 4.57 6.21 -7.30
N LYS A 140 3.95 7.39 -7.27
CA LYS A 140 3.52 8.05 -6.02
C LYS A 140 2.47 7.22 -5.27
N MET A 141 1.46 6.69 -5.97
CA MET A 141 0.46 5.82 -5.34
C MET A 141 1.06 4.56 -4.74
N LYS A 142 2.05 3.96 -5.42
CA LYS A 142 2.78 2.81 -4.89
C LYS A 142 3.57 3.19 -3.63
N ALA A 143 4.28 4.31 -3.64
CA ALA A 143 4.99 4.82 -2.48
C ALA A 143 4.05 5.07 -1.29
N ILE A 144 2.89 5.70 -1.52
CA ILE A 144 1.85 5.88 -0.48
C ILE A 144 1.45 4.53 0.10
N LYS A 145 1.16 3.54 -0.75
CA LYS A 145 0.76 2.20 -0.30
C LYS A 145 1.85 1.51 0.52
N GLU A 146 3.11 1.65 0.12
CA GLU A 146 4.27 1.10 0.83
C GLU A 146 4.47 1.79 2.19
N SER A 147 4.39 3.12 2.25
CA SER A 147 4.42 3.90 3.51
C SER A 147 3.28 3.51 4.44
N MET A 148 2.09 3.26 3.89
CA MET A 148 0.94 2.82 4.68
C MET A 148 1.09 1.39 5.20
N GLY A 149 1.96 0.54 4.63
CA GLY A 149 2.37 -0.74 5.20
C GLY A 149 1.27 -1.73 5.61
N GLY A 150 0.03 -1.54 5.16
CA GLY A 150 -1.12 -2.30 5.66
C GLY A 150 -1.60 -1.92 7.07
N THR A 151 -1.09 -0.84 7.67
CA THR A 151 -1.45 -0.40 9.03
C THR A 151 -2.94 -0.12 9.20
N PHE A 152 -3.62 0.35 8.15
CA PHE A 152 -5.09 0.47 8.15
C PHE A 152 -5.80 -0.88 8.36
N LYS A 153 -5.31 -1.94 7.71
CA LYS A 153 -5.87 -3.29 7.88
C LYS A 153 -5.57 -3.80 9.29
N ALA A 154 -4.35 -3.60 9.77
CA ALA A 154 -3.95 -3.98 11.13
C ALA A 154 -4.81 -3.28 12.20
N LEU A 155 -5.05 -1.97 12.06
CA LEU A 155 -5.94 -1.21 12.94
C LEU A 155 -7.37 -1.76 12.92
N ARG A 156 -7.91 -2.08 11.73
CA ARG A 156 -9.25 -2.68 11.61
C ARG A 156 -9.31 -4.05 12.30
N GLU A 157 -8.28 -4.87 12.16
CA GLU A 157 -8.19 -6.18 12.81
C GLU A 157 -8.06 -6.05 14.33
N ALA A 158 -7.25 -5.11 14.82
CA ALA A 158 -7.13 -4.82 16.25
C ALA A 158 -8.47 -4.33 16.85
N ILE A 159 -9.20 -3.46 16.15
CA ILE A 159 -10.54 -3.02 16.57
C ILE A 159 -11.50 -4.22 16.63
N LYS A 160 -11.45 -5.12 15.65
CA LYS A 160 -12.30 -6.31 15.62
C LYS A 160 -11.98 -7.25 16.79
N ALA A 161 -10.70 -7.56 16.99
CA ALA A 161 -10.24 -8.41 18.08
C ALA A 161 -10.62 -7.82 19.46
N PHE A 162 -10.41 -6.52 19.64
CA PHE A 162 -10.82 -5.82 20.87
C PHE A 162 -12.33 -5.95 21.12
N ARG A 163 -13.17 -5.79 20.09
CA ARG A 163 -14.62 -5.97 20.23
C ARG A 163 -15.01 -7.41 20.55
N GLU A 164 -14.35 -8.38 19.94
CA GLU A 164 -14.62 -9.81 20.18
C GLU A 164 -14.26 -10.22 21.61
N ALA A 165 -13.12 -9.75 22.12
CA ALA A 165 -12.67 -9.99 23.49
C ALA A 165 -13.56 -9.30 24.55
N ASN A 166 -14.30 -8.27 24.15
CA ASN A 166 -15.13 -7.46 25.05
C ASN A 166 -16.62 -7.50 24.67
N LYS A 167 -17.09 -8.58 24.03
CA LYS A 167 -18.51 -8.76 23.75
C LYS A 167 -19.29 -8.77 25.07
N PRO A 168 -20.43 -8.05 25.16
CA PRO A 168 -21.37 -8.26 26.25
C PRO A 168 -21.72 -9.74 26.30
N ALA A 169 -21.75 -10.34 27.49
CA ALA A 169 -22.27 -11.69 27.64
C ALA A 169 -23.68 -11.70 27.02
N GLU A 170 -23.94 -12.61 26.08
CA GLU A 170 -25.30 -12.87 25.66
C GLU A 170 -26.04 -13.34 26.92
N GLU A 171 -26.87 -12.48 27.50
CA GLU A 171 -27.94 -12.92 28.39
C GLU A 171 -28.72 -13.94 27.58
N LYS A 172 -28.52 -15.22 27.89
CA LYS A 172 -29.50 -16.24 27.55
C LYS A 172 -30.79 -15.75 28.19
N SER A 173 -31.66 -15.19 27.37
CA SER A 173 -33.08 -15.06 27.69
C SER A 173 -33.58 -16.50 27.86
N GLU A 174 -33.41 -17.06 29.06
CA GLU A 174 -34.34 -18.06 29.60
C GLU A 174 -35.68 -17.35 29.71
N ARG A 175 -36.37 -17.28 28.57
CA ARG A 175 -37.82 -17.15 28.55
C ARG A 175 -38.34 -18.56 28.81
N ASP A 176 -38.52 -18.85 30.09
CA ASP A 176 -39.45 -19.87 30.57
C ASP A 176 -40.90 -19.51 30.18
#